data_AF-A0A840G5P8-F1
#
_entry.id   AF-A0A840G5P8-F1
#
_cell.length_a   1.000
_cell.length_b   1.000
_cell.length_c   1.000
_cell.angle_alpha   90.00
_cell.angle_beta   90.00
_cell.angle_gamma   90.00
#
_symmetry.space_group_name_H-M   'P 1'
#
loop_
_entity.id
_entity.type
_entity.pdbx_description
1 polymer ?
#
loop_
_entity_poly.entity_id
_entity_poly.type
_entity_poly.pdbx_seq_one_letter_code
_entity_poly.pdbx_strand_id
1 'polypeptide(L)'
;MIYNRNAPALEYNVAGWLRHFEPWTSDKERDVDSYLKFLDGQDVGDASWLDNFYRIQREKLAATLPEEVGRFVAGPEPIFLLTPNVVGDSSMLRRETIFKSQEAWVRAVCDHFRAHSSSKLIVRAHPAEQWVGAKCSVKMGSVAKKYAAGADNILVIDGDSPVNTFSLLPFVRAGLAWLSTAGVEMTVRGVSVAVAARAKYAGFGIVDEPSSVEEYFNLVDKWSGFYSRPDSEQILAGKRYLYLVFKGFSFPAFGSDFSAATCLINRMPFQDEHDRFYDILLGEEPMPDAIEVG
;
A
#
# COMPACT_ATOMS: atom_id res chain seq x y z
N MET A 1 -9.62 -8.80 -7.52
CA MET A 1 -9.24 -7.91 -8.65
C MET A 1 -10.34 -6.86 -8.78
N ILE A 2 -10.02 -5.57 -8.72
CA ILE A 2 -11.01 -4.52 -8.98
C ILE A 2 -11.07 -4.36 -10.50
N TYR A 3 -12.25 -4.53 -11.09
CA TYR A 3 -12.46 -4.32 -12.51
C TYR A 3 -13.72 -3.46 -12.71
N ASN A 4 -13.79 -2.82 -13.87
CA ASN A 4 -14.93 -2.03 -14.28
C ASN A 4 -15.49 -2.66 -15.55
N ARG A 5 -16.80 -2.87 -15.58
CA ARG A 5 -17.49 -3.30 -16.81
C ARG A 5 -17.31 -2.24 -17.90
N ASN A 6 -17.03 -2.65 -19.12
CA ASN A 6 -16.86 -1.78 -20.29
C ASN A 6 -15.76 -0.70 -20.15
N ALA A 7 -14.78 -0.91 -19.26
CA ALA A 7 -13.60 -0.06 -19.17
C ALA A 7 -12.33 -0.83 -19.55
N PRO A 8 -11.22 -0.13 -19.89
CA PRO A 8 -9.94 -0.78 -20.07
C PRO A 8 -9.55 -1.60 -18.84
N ALA A 9 -8.93 -2.76 -19.09
CA ALA A 9 -8.34 -3.54 -18.01
C ALA A 9 -7.38 -2.66 -17.21
N LEU A 10 -7.39 -2.83 -15.88
CA LEU A 10 -6.60 -2.04 -14.95
C LEU A 10 -6.99 -0.55 -14.92
N GLU A 11 -8.18 -0.13 -15.31
CA GLU A 11 -8.74 1.14 -14.81
C GLU A 11 -9.73 0.82 -13.69
N TYR A 12 -9.72 1.61 -12.61
CA TYR A 12 -10.42 1.28 -11.37
C TYR A 12 -11.44 2.37 -11.01
N ASN A 13 -12.72 2.02 -10.82
CA ASN A 13 -13.77 2.95 -10.36
C ASN A 13 -13.92 2.87 -8.83
N VAL A 14 -12.83 3.04 -8.09
CA VAL A 14 -12.89 2.84 -6.64
C VAL A 14 -13.83 3.87 -5.98
N ALA A 15 -14.00 5.06 -6.59
CA ALA A 15 -14.90 6.10 -6.12
C ALA A 15 -16.38 5.66 -6.15
N GLY A 16 -16.81 5.03 -7.26
CA GLY A 16 -18.17 4.54 -7.38
C GLY A 16 -18.49 3.43 -6.37
N TRP A 17 -17.55 2.51 -6.19
CA TRP A 17 -17.67 1.51 -5.15
C TRP A 17 -17.77 2.12 -3.76
N LEU A 18 -16.90 3.09 -3.40
CA LEU A 18 -16.97 3.74 -2.09
C LEU A 18 -18.33 4.41 -1.82
N ARG A 19 -18.96 5.02 -2.83
CA ARG A 19 -20.31 5.61 -2.69
C ARG A 19 -21.37 4.56 -2.38
N HIS A 20 -21.25 3.37 -2.94
CA HIS A 20 -22.19 2.26 -2.70
C HIS A 20 -22.02 1.60 -1.32
N PHE A 21 -20.80 1.63 -0.77
CA PHE A 21 -20.48 1.04 0.53
C PHE A 21 -20.82 1.95 1.74
N GLU A 22 -21.56 3.04 1.57
CA GLU A 22 -22.06 3.88 2.69
C GLU A 22 -23.29 3.23 3.38
N PRO A 23 -23.52 3.44 4.69
CA PRO A 23 -22.75 4.29 5.62
C PRO A 23 -21.50 3.61 6.21
N TRP A 24 -20.53 4.41 6.67
CA TRP A 24 -19.45 3.95 7.55
C TRP A 24 -20.00 3.59 8.94
N THR A 25 -19.79 2.34 9.38
CA THR A 25 -20.33 1.82 10.64
C THR A 25 -19.21 1.37 11.58
N SER A 26 -19.55 1.20 12.86
CA SER A 26 -18.62 0.63 13.85
C SER A 26 -18.16 -0.79 13.50
N ASP A 27 -18.95 -1.53 12.72
CA ASP A 27 -18.58 -2.89 12.27
C ASP A 27 -17.48 -2.82 11.21
N LYS A 28 -17.59 -1.91 10.25
CA LYS A 28 -16.56 -1.66 9.22
C LYS A 28 -15.27 -1.14 9.84
N GLU A 29 -15.39 -0.28 10.84
CA GLU A 29 -14.25 0.19 11.64
C GLU A 29 -13.52 -0.99 12.30
N ARG A 30 -14.26 -1.88 12.98
CA ARG A 30 -13.69 -3.08 13.62
C ARG A 30 -13.02 -4.00 12.61
N ASP A 31 -13.62 -4.20 11.43
CA ASP A 31 -13.01 -5.03 10.38
C ASP A 31 -11.66 -4.47 9.91
N VAL A 32 -11.55 -3.16 9.70
CA VAL A 32 -10.28 -2.54 9.32
C VAL A 32 -9.26 -2.65 10.45
N ASP A 33 -9.67 -2.38 11.69
CA ASP A 33 -8.76 -2.51 12.83
C ASP A 33 -8.25 -3.96 13.00
N SER A 34 -9.10 -4.96 12.74
CA SER A 34 -8.69 -6.36 12.70
C SER A 34 -7.72 -6.66 11.55
N TYR A 35 -7.91 -6.08 10.37
CA TYR A 35 -6.92 -6.18 9.28
C TYR A 35 -5.57 -5.54 9.65
N LEU A 36 -5.57 -4.39 10.33
CA LEU A 36 -4.33 -3.75 10.77
C LEU A 36 -3.61 -4.60 11.83
N LYS A 37 -4.35 -5.13 12.82
CA LYS A 37 -3.81 -6.07 13.82
C LYS A 37 -3.27 -7.35 13.18
N PHE A 38 -3.95 -7.86 12.15
CA PHE A 38 -3.50 -8.99 11.38
C PHE A 38 -2.12 -8.74 10.78
N LEU A 39 -1.92 -7.61 10.09
CA LEU A 39 -0.62 -7.21 9.54
C LEU A 39 0.46 -7.03 10.62
N ASP A 40 0.07 -6.54 11.79
CA ASP A 40 0.96 -6.37 12.94
C ASP A 40 1.28 -7.71 13.63
N GLY A 41 0.60 -8.79 13.22
CA GLY A 41 0.74 -10.13 13.77
C GLY A 41 0.23 -10.28 15.20
N GLN A 42 -0.74 -9.45 15.55
CA GLN A 42 -1.48 -9.48 16.80
C GLN A 42 -2.71 -10.39 16.70
N ASP A 43 -3.35 -10.66 17.84
CA ASP A 43 -4.63 -11.37 17.89
C ASP A 43 -5.73 -10.51 17.25
N VAL A 44 -6.49 -11.12 16.35
CA VAL A 44 -7.56 -10.48 15.56
C VAL A 44 -8.96 -10.79 16.11
N GLY A 45 -9.05 -11.56 17.19
CA GLY A 45 -10.32 -11.98 17.80
C GLY A 45 -11.19 -12.78 16.82
N ASP A 46 -12.47 -12.45 16.74
CA ASP A 46 -13.47 -13.19 15.94
C ASP A 46 -13.41 -12.90 14.42
N ALA A 47 -12.35 -12.26 13.92
CA ALA A 47 -12.19 -11.88 12.52
C ALA A 47 -11.78 -13.06 11.61
N SER A 48 -12.54 -14.16 11.65
CA SER A 48 -12.34 -15.39 10.87
C SER A 48 -12.26 -15.18 9.35
N TRP A 49 -12.76 -14.05 8.84
CA TRP A 49 -12.62 -13.71 7.42
C TRP A 49 -11.16 -13.51 6.98
N LEU A 50 -10.24 -13.31 7.93
CA LEU A 50 -8.80 -13.22 7.69
C LEU A 50 -8.10 -14.59 7.64
N ASP A 51 -8.77 -15.70 7.98
CA ASP A 51 -8.14 -17.03 8.03
C ASP A 51 -7.57 -17.47 6.68
N ASN A 52 -8.18 -17.00 5.58
CA ASN A 52 -7.73 -17.28 4.22
C ASN A 52 -6.82 -16.18 3.64
N PHE A 53 -6.43 -15.19 4.45
CA PHE A 53 -5.52 -14.13 4.03
C PHE A 53 -4.07 -14.56 4.26
N TYR A 54 -3.23 -14.19 3.30
CA TYR A 54 -1.79 -14.29 3.49
C TYR A 54 -1.27 -13.02 4.17
N ARG A 55 -0.63 -13.17 5.34
CA ARG A 55 -0.01 -12.04 6.04
C ARG A 55 1.31 -11.66 5.36
N ILE A 56 1.28 -10.56 4.60
CA ILE A 56 2.44 -10.07 3.85
C ILE A 56 3.63 -9.71 4.76
N GLN A 57 3.35 -9.13 5.93
CA GLN A 57 4.34 -8.89 6.98
C GLN A 57 4.60 -10.19 7.73
N ARG A 58 5.73 -10.83 7.48
CA ARG A 58 6.05 -12.15 8.06
C ARG A 58 6.33 -12.04 9.56
N GLU A 59 7.05 -11.01 9.95
CA GLU A 59 7.35 -10.72 11.34
C GLU A 59 6.20 -9.98 12.03
N LYS A 60 6.06 -10.23 13.34
CA LYS A 60 5.18 -9.44 14.19
C LYS A 60 5.74 -8.04 14.38
N LEU A 61 4.88 -7.10 14.75
CA LEU A 61 5.29 -5.80 15.24
C LEU A 61 6.20 -6.01 16.46
N ALA A 62 7.46 -5.59 16.33
CA ALA A 62 8.46 -5.67 17.38
C ALA A 62 8.76 -4.26 17.92
N ALA A 63 8.91 -4.17 19.25
CA ALA A 63 9.42 -2.97 19.92
C ALA A 63 10.95 -2.86 19.80
N THR A 64 11.63 -4.00 19.74
CA THR A 64 13.08 -4.07 19.56
C THR A 64 13.40 -4.31 18.09
N LEU A 65 14.16 -3.38 17.49
CA LEU A 65 14.66 -3.51 16.14
C LEU A 65 16.02 -4.22 16.13
N PRO A 66 16.41 -4.87 15.01
CA PRO A 66 17.77 -5.39 14.83
C PRO A 66 18.82 -4.29 15.08
N GLU A 67 19.99 -4.66 15.62
CA GLU A 67 21.01 -3.71 16.09
C GLU A 67 21.37 -2.64 15.05
N GLU A 68 21.57 -3.03 13.79
CA GLU A 68 21.87 -2.10 12.69
C GLU A 68 20.76 -1.07 12.48
N VAL A 69 19.50 -1.52 12.44
CA VAL A 69 18.34 -0.65 12.27
C VAL A 69 18.20 0.26 13.49
N GLY A 70 18.35 -0.29 14.71
CA GLY A 70 18.31 0.45 15.97
C GLY A 70 19.35 1.57 16.02
N ARG A 71 20.59 1.29 15.58
CA ARG A 71 21.64 2.31 15.48
C ARG A 71 21.33 3.39 14.45
N PHE A 72 20.75 3.01 13.31
CA PHE A 72 20.42 3.95 12.24
C PHE A 72 19.30 4.92 12.64
N VAL A 73 18.24 4.40 13.28
CA VAL A 73 17.09 5.21 13.73
C VAL A 73 17.39 6.03 14.99
N ALA A 74 18.53 5.79 15.64
CA ALA A 74 18.96 6.62 16.75
C ALA A 74 19.38 8.01 16.24
N GLY A 75 19.03 9.05 17.00
CA GLY A 75 19.36 10.44 16.69
C GLY A 75 18.13 11.31 16.45
N PRO A 76 18.33 12.64 16.33
CA PRO A 76 17.25 13.60 16.17
C PRO A 76 16.83 13.83 14.72
N GLU A 77 17.57 13.30 13.73
CA GLU A 77 17.33 13.58 12.32
C GLU A 77 15.96 13.02 11.88
N PRO A 78 15.18 13.76 11.07
CA PRO A 78 13.96 13.23 10.49
C PRO A 78 14.26 12.03 9.59
N ILE A 79 13.55 10.93 9.81
CA ILE A 79 13.70 9.70 9.03
C ILE A 79 12.51 9.54 8.09
N PHE A 80 12.76 9.29 6.81
CA PHE A 80 11.73 8.99 5.83
C PHE A 80 11.73 7.50 5.52
N LEU A 81 10.54 6.93 5.31
CA LEU A 81 10.37 5.51 4.97
C LEU A 81 9.91 5.37 3.52
N LEU A 82 10.80 4.92 2.65
CA LEU A 82 10.49 4.60 1.26
C LEU A 82 10.07 3.15 1.11
N THR A 83 8.89 2.92 0.52
CA THR A 83 8.32 1.59 0.25
C THR A 83 8.13 1.38 -1.26
N PRO A 84 9.05 0.69 -1.95
CA PRO A 84 8.83 0.30 -3.33
C PRO A 84 7.86 -0.88 -3.42
N ASN A 85 7.13 -0.95 -4.53
CA ASN A 85 6.36 -2.10 -4.97
C ASN A 85 7.27 -3.20 -5.53
N VAL A 86 6.76 -4.43 -5.52
CA VAL A 86 7.39 -5.59 -6.15
C VAL A 86 7.44 -5.44 -7.67
N VAL A 87 8.59 -5.68 -8.29
CA VAL A 87 8.70 -5.72 -9.76
C VAL A 87 7.85 -6.87 -10.32
N GLY A 88 7.05 -6.58 -11.35
CA GLY A 88 6.10 -7.54 -11.93
C GLY A 88 4.70 -7.50 -11.32
N ASP A 89 4.44 -6.63 -10.34
CA ASP A 89 3.09 -6.35 -9.87
C ASP A 89 2.26 -5.67 -10.97
N SER A 90 1.23 -6.38 -11.46
CA SER A 90 0.30 -5.89 -12.47
C SER A 90 -0.40 -4.57 -12.09
N SER A 91 -0.50 -4.26 -10.80
CA SER A 91 -1.07 -2.99 -10.34
C SER A 91 -0.27 -1.77 -10.79
N MET A 92 1.01 -1.95 -11.12
CA MET A 92 1.92 -0.88 -11.55
C MET A 92 1.87 -0.55 -13.03
N LEU A 93 1.18 -1.34 -13.86
CA LEU A 93 1.14 -1.11 -15.29
C LEU A 93 0.47 0.23 -15.61
N ARG A 94 1.18 1.08 -16.36
CA ARG A 94 0.71 2.41 -16.84
C ARG A 94 0.32 3.35 -15.70
N ARG A 95 1.15 3.40 -14.65
CA ARG A 95 0.94 4.22 -13.45
C ARG A 95 1.92 5.34 -13.26
N GLU A 96 2.98 5.37 -14.06
CA GLU A 96 3.97 6.43 -14.08
C GLU A 96 3.26 7.79 -14.27
N THR A 97 3.52 8.73 -13.36
CA THR A 97 3.01 10.10 -13.44
C THR A 97 4.18 11.08 -13.56
N ILE A 98 4.85 11.34 -12.44
CA ILE A 98 5.91 12.35 -12.34
C ILE A 98 7.31 11.75 -12.55
N PHE A 99 7.49 10.45 -12.28
CA PHE A 99 8.73 9.71 -12.54
C PHE A 99 8.54 8.69 -13.67
N LYS A 100 9.57 8.51 -14.49
CA LYS A 100 9.57 7.60 -15.65
C LYS A 100 9.48 6.12 -15.30
N SER A 101 9.87 5.75 -14.08
CA SER A 101 9.81 4.38 -13.57
C SER A 101 10.05 4.39 -12.06
N GLN A 102 9.71 3.29 -11.39
CA GLN A 102 10.03 3.08 -9.99
C GLN A 102 11.54 3.13 -9.72
N GLU A 103 12.37 2.62 -10.64
CA GLU A 103 13.83 2.73 -10.51
C GLU A 103 14.30 4.18 -10.59
N ALA A 104 13.77 4.96 -11.55
CA ALA A 104 14.10 6.37 -11.70
C ALA A 104 13.71 7.18 -10.45
N TRP A 105 12.57 6.84 -9.83
CA TRP A 105 12.14 7.40 -8.55
C TRP A 105 13.07 7.03 -7.41
N VAL A 106 13.38 5.76 -7.20
CA VAL A 106 14.30 5.32 -6.12
C VAL A 106 15.66 6.02 -6.25
N ARG A 107 16.21 6.08 -7.48
CA ARG A 107 17.44 6.83 -7.75
C ARG A 107 17.32 8.29 -7.35
N ALA A 108 16.28 8.98 -7.82
CA ALA A 108 16.08 10.41 -7.54
C ALA A 108 15.94 10.69 -6.04
N VAL A 109 15.22 9.84 -5.29
CA VAL A 109 15.11 9.98 -3.83
C VAL A 109 16.45 9.73 -3.15
N CYS A 110 17.18 8.66 -3.52
CA CYS A 110 18.52 8.43 -2.95
C CYS A 110 19.48 9.59 -3.22
N ASP A 111 19.46 10.17 -4.44
CA ASP A 111 20.28 11.33 -4.80
C ASP A 111 19.90 12.57 -3.99
N HIS A 112 18.59 12.80 -3.78
CA HIS A 112 18.11 13.90 -2.94
C HIS A 112 18.56 13.76 -1.48
N PHE A 113 18.41 12.58 -0.86
CA PHE A 113 18.86 12.37 0.52
C PHE A 113 20.39 12.40 0.66
N ARG A 114 21.14 11.95 -0.35
CA ARG A 114 22.59 12.10 -0.38
C ARG A 114 23.01 13.59 -0.34
N ALA A 115 22.26 14.46 -1.01
CA ALA A 115 22.51 15.90 -1.00
C ALA A 115 22.06 16.60 0.30
N HIS A 116 21.22 15.95 1.11
CA HIS A 116 20.62 16.51 2.33
C HIS A 116 20.84 15.58 3.53
N SER A 117 22.09 15.48 3.99
CA SER A 117 22.48 14.58 5.09
C SER A 117 21.89 14.95 6.46
N SER A 118 21.17 16.08 6.57
CA SER A 118 20.39 16.44 7.76
C SER A 118 19.11 15.63 7.92
N SER A 119 18.75 14.81 6.92
CA SER A 119 17.63 13.84 6.98
C SER A 119 18.13 12.44 6.65
N LYS A 120 17.46 11.43 7.19
CA LYS A 120 17.76 10.01 6.97
C LYS A 120 16.69 9.36 6.09
N LEU A 121 17.10 8.38 5.30
CA LEU A 121 16.20 7.58 4.47
C LEU A 121 16.32 6.11 4.82
N ILE A 122 15.19 5.45 5.08
CA ILE A 122 15.08 4.00 5.09
C ILE A 122 14.37 3.57 3.82
N VAL A 123 15.01 2.75 3.00
CA VAL A 123 14.35 2.06 1.88
C VAL A 123 14.00 0.64 2.32
N ARG A 124 12.71 0.38 2.53
CA ARG A 124 12.21 -0.94 2.92
C ARG A 124 11.72 -1.69 1.69
N ALA A 125 12.54 -2.57 1.13
CA ALA A 125 12.15 -3.42 0.02
C ALA A 125 10.96 -4.31 0.41
N HIS A 126 10.09 -4.64 -0.55
CA HIS A 126 8.83 -5.31 -0.26
C HIS A 126 9.05 -6.76 0.22
N PRO A 127 8.39 -7.24 1.30
CA PRO A 127 8.58 -8.62 1.80
C PRO A 127 8.32 -9.72 0.76
N ALA A 128 7.34 -9.52 -0.12
CA ALA A 128 7.04 -10.47 -1.20
C ALA A 128 8.06 -10.49 -2.36
N GLU A 129 9.12 -9.67 -2.37
CA GLU A 129 10.21 -9.86 -3.35
C GLU A 129 10.87 -11.23 -3.23
N GLN A 130 10.75 -11.89 -2.07
CA GLN A 130 11.23 -13.26 -1.87
C GLN A 130 10.37 -14.31 -2.61
N TRP A 131 9.13 -13.96 -2.97
CA TRP A 131 8.13 -14.88 -3.53
C TRP A 131 8.13 -14.88 -5.05
N VAL A 132 8.64 -13.82 -5.67
CA VAL A 132 8.69 -13.69 -7.13
C VAL A 132 9.70 -14.67 -7.74
N GLY A 133 10.60 -15.23 -6.92
CA GLY A 133 11.51 -16.31 -7.32
C GLY A 133 12.33 -15.98 -8.56
N ALA A 134 12.64 -16.99 -9.38
CA ALA A 134 13.39 -16.83 -10.63
C ALA A 134 12.59 -16.13 -11.76
N LYS A 135 11.31 -15.78 -11.54
CA LYS A 135 10.44 -15.20 -12.58
C LYS A 135 10.64 -13.69 -12.76
N CYS A 136 11.26 -13.01 -11.79
CA CYS A 136 11.71 -11.63 -11.93
C CYS A 136 13.14 -11.49 -11.43
N SER A 137 14.07 -11.17 -12.33
CA SER A 137 15.48 -10.99 -11.99
C SER A 137 15.78 -9.70 -11.23
N VAL A 138 14.86 -8.74 -11.27
CA VAL A 138 15.04 -7.42 -10.66
C VAL A 138 14.31 -7.35 -9.33
N LYS A 139 15.07 -7.02 -8.27
CA LYS A 139 14.56 -6.72 -6.93
C LYS A 139 14.84 -5.26 -6.60
N MET A 140 13.83 -4.53 -6.13
CA MET A 140 13.98 -3.12 -5.77
C MET A 140 14.92 -2.94 -4.57
N GLY A 141 15.05 -3.93 -3.69
CA GLY A 141 16.09 -3.91 -2.64
C GLY A 141 17.50 -3.82 -3.20
N SER A 142 17.81 -4.63 -4.23
CA SER A 142 19.13 -4.59 -4.91
C SER A 142 19.35 -3.27 -5.66
N VAL A 143 18.31 -2.75 -6.30
CA VAL A 143 18.34 -1.44 -6.97
C VAL A 143 18.59 -0.31 -5.97
N ALA A 144 17.89 -0.32 -4.84
CA ALA A 144 18.07 0.66 -3.77
C ALA A 144 19.48 0.62 -3.18
N LYS A 145 20.04 -0.57 -2.91
CA LYS A 145 21.42 -0.71 -2.43
C LYS A 145 22.45 -0.10 -3.36
N LYS A 146 22.28 -0.31 -4.68
CA LYS A 146 23.15 0.30 -5.69
C LYS A 146 23.13 1.84 -5.58
N TYR A 147 21.95 2.43 -5.42
CA TYR A 147 21.81 3.89 -5.34
C TYR A 147 22.09 4.47 -3.95
N ALA A 148 22.02 3.68 -2.89
CA ALA A 148 22.36 4.06 -1.52
C ALA A 148 23.87 3.92 -1.22
N ALA A 149 24.63 3.22 -2.07
CA ALA A 149 26.04 2.95 -1.84
C ALA A 149 26.83 4.24 -1.52
N GLY A 150 27.59 4.19 -0.42
CA GLY A 150 28.42 5.30 0.07
C GLY A 150 27.67 6.44 0.78
N ALA A 151 26.36 6.31 1.04
CA ALA A 151 25.59 7.30 1.79
C ALA A 151 25.28 6.78 3.21
N ASP A 152 25.89 7.39 4.23
CA ASP A 152 25.72 6.97 5.63
C ASP A 152 24.32 7.29 6.20
N ASN A 153 23.60 8.23 5.58
CA ASN A 153 22.24 8.62 5.95
C ASN A 153 21.15 7.84 5.18
N ILE A 154 21.50 6.76 4.47
CA ILE A 154 20.54 5.92 3.75
C ILE A 154 20.72 4.45 4.15
N LEU A 155 19.69 3.86 4.74
CA LEU A 155 19.64 2.43 5.08
C LEU A 155 18.71 1.68 4.14
N VAL A 156 19.14 0.55 3.60
CA VAL A 156 18.28 -0.34 2.80
C VAL A 156 18.00 -1.62 3.58
N ILE A 157 16.72 -1.90 3.81
CA ILE A 157 16.23 -3.11 4.47
C ILE A 157 15.62 -4.04 3.42
N ASP A 158 16.27 -5.18 3.16
CA ASP A 158 15.84 -6.14 2.13
C ASP A 158 14.52 -6.84 2.47
N GLY A 159 13.81 -7.32 1.44
CA GLY A 159 12.53 -8.03 1.58
C GLY A 159 12.58 -9.26 2.50
N ASP A 160 13.72 -9.95 2.58
CA ASP A 160 13.91 -11.10 3.48
C ASP A 160 14.17 -10.71 4.95
N SER A 161 14.62 -9.48 5.21
CA SER A 161 14.94 -9.00 6.56
C SER A 161 13.80 -9.25 7.55
N PRO A 162 14.11 -9.71 8.80
CA PRO A 162 13.13 -9.97 9.84
C PRO A 162 12.68 -8.66 10.51
N VAL A 163 12.23 -7.70 9.71
CA VAL A 163 11.70 -6.41 10.16
C VAL A 163 10.31 -6.25 9.58
N ASN A 164 9.32 -6.17 10.46
CA ASN A 164 7.97 -5.71 10.09
C ASN A 164 8.08 -4.24 9.67
N THR A 165 7.53 -3.90 8.51
CA THR A 165 7.58 -2.54 7.96
C THR A 165 7.01 -1.51 8.94
N PHE A 166 5.94 -1.87 9.65
CA PHE A 166 5.24 -0.97 10.55
C PHE A 166 5.94 -0.78 11.90
N SER A 167 6.92 -1.64 12.25
CA SER A 167 7.80 -1.42 13.41
C SER A 167 8.69 -0.18 13.27
N LEU A 168 8.83 0.34 12.04
CA LEU A 168 9.63 1.53 11.76
C LEU A 168 8.85 2.83 12.01
N LEU A 169 7.51 2.80 11.96
CA LEU A 169 6.68 4.02 12.01
C LEU A 169 6.90 4.92 13.23
N PRO A 170 7.19 4.40 14.45
CA PRO A 170 7.48 5.25 15.59
C PRO A 170 8.69 6.20 15.38
N PHE A 171 9.58 5.87 14.45
CA PHE A 171 10.80 6.63 14.16
C PHE A 171 10.68 7.48 12.89
N VAL A 172 9.59 7.34 12.13
CA VAL A 172 9.45 7.90 10.79
C VAL A 172 8.69 9.23 10.83
N ARG A 173 9.28 10.22 10.16
CA ARG A 173 8.71 11.55 9.90
C ARG A 173 7.60 11.51 8.86
N ALA A 174 7.87 10.85 7.73
CA ALA A 174 6.94 10.73 6.60
C ALA A 174 7.25 9.49 5.77
N GLY A 175 6.23 8.97 5.09
CA GLY A 175 6.34 7.86 4.16
C GLY A 175 6.48 8.33 2.72
N LEU A 176 7.20 7.56 1.92
CA LEU A 176 7.32 7.72 0.48
C LEU A 176 6.93 6.39 -0.14
N ALA A 177 5.90 6.36 -0.98
CA ALA A 177 5.44 5.14 -1.62
C ALA A 177 5.45 5.31 -3.14
N TRP A 178 5.67 4.22 -3.88
CA TRP A 178 5.47 4.27 -5.33
C TRP A 178 3.97 4.42 -5.61
N LEU A 179 3.20 3.35 -5.40
CA LEU A 179 1.73 3.33 -5.44
C LEU A 179 1.12 2.28 -4.50
N SER A 180 1.97 1.68 -3.65
CA SER A 180 1.64 0.56 -2.78
C SER A 180 0.52 0.91 -1.80
N THR A 181 -0.26 -0.11 -1.42
CA THR A 181 -1.19 -0.01 -0.28
C THR A 181 -0.46 0.29 1.04
N ALA A 182 0.86 0.03 1.11
CA ALA A 182 1.69 0.47 2.23
C ALA A 182 1.57 1.99 2.50
N GLY A 183 1.35 2.80 1.46
CA GLY A 183 1.07 4.23 1.63
C GLY A 183 -0.20 4.49 2.44
N VAL A 184 -1.30 3.81 2.10
CA VAL A 184 -2.56 3.90 2.85
C VAL A 184 -2.40 3.36 4.27
N GLU A 185 -1.71 2.23 4.42
CA GLU A 185 -1.44 1.58 5.71
C GLU A 185 -0.58 2.46 6.64
N MET A 186 0.30 3.29 6.09
CA MET A 186 1.03 4.32 6.82
C MET A 186 0.12 5.51 7.18
N THR A 187 -0.69 6.02 6.25
CA THR A 187 -1.65 7.11 6.52
C THR A 187 -2.59 6.76 7.67
N VAL A 188 -3.23 5.59 7.64
CA VAL A 188 -4.18 5.20 8.71
C VAL A 188 -3.50 4.98 10.06
N ARG A 189 -2.17 4.79 10.07
CA ARG A 189 -1.32 4.74 11.27
C ARG A 189 -0.72 6.11 11.64
N GLY A 190 -1.21 7.18 11.01
CA GLY A 190 -0.86 8.56 11.33
C GLY A 190 0.43 9.05 10.68
N VAL A 191 0.97 8.40 9.64
CA VAL A 191 2.16 8.90 8.94
C VAL A 191 1.73 9.58 7.64
N SER A 192 2.14 10.84 7.42
CA SER A 192 1.89 11.52 6.15
C SER A 192 2.68 10.83 5.04
N VAL A 193 2.09 10.67 3.86
CA VAL A 193 2.70 9.91 2.76
C VAL A 193 2.59 10.67 1.45
N ALA A 194 3.68 10.73 0.69
CA ALA A 194 3.66 11.13 -0.71
C ALA A 194 3.76 9.89 -1.61
N VAL A 195 2.93 9.84 -2.66
CA VAL A 195 3.05 8.82 -3.71
C VAL A 195 3.73 9.37 -4.96
N ALA A 196 4.47 8.49 -5.65
CA ALA A 196 5.26 8.84 -6.83
C ALA A 196 4.64 8.37 -8.15
N ALA A 197 3.53 7.64 -8.08
CA ALA A 197 2.78 7.11 -9.22
C ALA A 197 1.27 7.08 -8.92
N ARG A 198 0.46 6.94 -9.98
CA ARG A 198 -1.01 6.90 -9.88
C ARG A 198 -1.46 5.60 -9.20
N ALA A 199 -1.84 5.68 -7.93
CA ALA A 199 -2.39 4.55 -7.21
C ALA A 199 -3.87 4.29 -7.55
N LYS A 200 -4.42 3.15 -7.12
CA LYS A 200 -5.87 2.86 -7.30
C LYS A 200 -6.76 3.78 -6.48
N TYR A 201 -6.19 4.36 -5.43
CA TYR A 201 -6.81 5.29 -4.51
C TYR A 201 -6.52 6.76 -4.86
N ALA A 202 -6.03 7.01 -6.08
CA ALA A 202 -5.74 8.36 -6.53
C ALA A 202 -6.99 9.26 -6.50
N GLY A 203 -6.81 10.49 -6.02
CA GLY A 203 -7.87 11.48 -5.86
C GLY A 203 -8.74 11.31 -4.62
N PHE A 204 -8.43 10.38 -3.71
CA PHE A 204 -9.24 10.15 -2.50
C PHE A 204 -8.78 10.95 -1.27
N GLY A 205 -7.74 11.77 -1.42
CA GLY A 205 -7.19 12.55 -0.31
C GLY A 205 -6.49 11.72 0.76
N ILE A 206 -6.21 10.44 0.51
CA ILE A 206 -5.58 9.52 1.49
C ILE A 206 -4.08 9.83 1.67
N VAL A 207 -3.43 10.25 0.61
CA VAL A 207 -2.00 10.56 0.55
C VAL A 207 -1.82 11.86 -0.22
N ASP A 208 -0.65 12.49 -0.10
CA ASP A 208 -0.25 13.56 -0.98
C ASP A 208 0.15 13.00 -2.35
N GLU A 209 -0.37 13.62 -3.41
CA GLU A 209 -0.18 13.21 -4.80
C GLU A 209 0.44 14.34 -5.62
N PRO A 210 1.77 14.57 -5.51
CA PRO A 210 2.43 15.65 -6.23
C PRO A 210 2.24 15.54 -7.74
N SER A 211 2.04 16.69 -8.38
CA SER A 211 1.81 16.80 -9.83
C SER A 211 3.11 16.92 -10.64
N SER A 212 4.25 17.13 -9.97
CA SER A 212 5.57 17.19 -10.59
C SER A 212 6.67 16.68 -9.66
N VAL A 213 7.85 16.38 -10.22
CA VAL A 213 9.05 16.00 -9.45
C VAL A 213 9.49 17.12 -8.52
N GLU A 214 9.35 18.38 -8.95
CA GLU A 214 9.66 19.55 -8.13
C GLU A 214 8.74 19.64 -6.91
N GLU A 215 7.42 19.52 -7.11
CA GLU A 215 6.44 19.50 -6.03
C GLU A 215 6.69 18.35 -5.05
N TYR A 216 7.05 17.17 -5.57
CA TYR A 216 7.40 16.01 -4.75
C TYR A 216 8.56 16.31 -3.79
N PHE A 217 9.66 16.88 -4.29
CA PHE A 217 10.80 17.19 -3.43
C PHE A 217 10.59 18.41 -2.54
N ASN A 218 9.83 19.42 -2.98
CA ASN A 218 9.40 20.53 -2.11
C ASN A 218 8.60 20.02 -0.91
N LEU A 219 7.76 18.99 -1.11
CA LEU A 219 7.01 18.35 -0.04
C LEU A 219 7.93 17.56 0.92
N VAL A 220 8.89 16.81 0.38
CA VAL A 220 9.92 16.11 1.18
C VAL A 220 10.72 17.10 2.03
N ASP A 221 11.17 18.20 1.44
CA ASP A 221 11.92 19.26 2.13
C ASP A 221 11.06 19.90 3.23
N LYS A 222 9.79 20.20 2.94
CA LYS A 222 8.85 20.70 3.94
C LYS A 222 8.72 19.75 5.14
N TRP A 223 8.57 18.44 4.89
CA TRP A 223 8.45 17.45 5.96
C TRP A 223 9.75 17.21 6.72
N SER A 224 10.91 17.49 6.12
CA SER A 224 12.19 17.46 6.83
C SER A 224 12.22 18.52 7.94
N GLY A 225 11.73 19.73 7.65
CA GLY A 225 11.66 20.84 8.59
C GLY A 225 10.48 20.76 9.57
N PHE A 226 9.36 20.16 9.17
CA PHE A 226 8.11 20.18 9.95
C PHE A 226 7.46 18.81 10.08
N TYR A 227 6.96 18.52 11.28
CA TYR A 227 6.19 17.31 11.51
C TYR A 227 4.76 17.46 10.97
N SER A 228 4.42 16.70 9.93
CA SER A 228 3.07 16.66 9.36
C SER A 228 2.40 15.34 9.72
N ARG A 229 1.13 15.40 10.10
CA ARG A 229 0.29 14.23 10.36
C ARG A 229 -0.92 14.28 9.42
N PRO A 230 -1.40 13.12 8.95
CA PRO A 230 -2.65 13.09 8.20
C PRO A 230 -3.80 13.48 9.12
N ASP A 231 -4.76 14.23 8.59
CA ASP A 231 -5.95 14.60 9.35
C ASP A 231 -6.95 13.42 9.46
N SER A 232 -8.04 13.65 10.19
CA SER A 232 -9.08 12.63 10.39
C SER A 232 -9.79 12.22 9.11
N GLU A 233 -9.91 13.12 8.13
CA GLU A 233 -10.54 12.83 6.84
C GLU A 233 -9.65 11.92 6.00
N GLN A 234 -8.34 12.20 5.96
CA GLN A 234 -7.36 11.34 5.28
C GLN A 234 -7.31 9.94 5.90
N ILE A 235 -7.32 9.86 7.23
CA ILE A 235 -7.35 8.58 7.97
C ILE A 235 -8.64 7.82 7.66
N LEU A 236 -9.79 8.49 7.71
CA LEU A 236 -11.09 7.85 7.42
C LEU A 236 -11.18 7.37 5.97
N ALA A 237 -10.73 8.18 5.01
CA ALA A 237 -10.66 7.79 3.60
C ALA A 237 -9.74 6.58 3.40
N GLY A 238 -8.61 6.54 4.11
CA GLY A 238 -7.69 5.40 4.12
C GLY A 238 -8.36 4.13 4.65
N LYS A 239 -9.03 4.22 5.79
CA LYS A 239 -9.77 3.09 6.39
C LYS A 239 -10.87 2.58 5.45
N ARG A 240 -11.63 3.48 4.83
CA ARG A 240 -12.66 3.14 3.83
C ARG A 240 -12.09 2.39 2.63
N TYR A 241 -10.95 2.85 2.11
CA TYR A 241 -10.25 2.17 1.03
C TYR A 241 -9.76 0.78 1.45
N LEU A 242 -9.13 0.64 2.62
CA LEU A 242 -8.67 -0.67 3.12
C LEU A 242 -9.83 -1.63 3.33
N TYR A 243 -10.94 -1.15 3.91
CA TYR A 243 -12.17 -1.94 4.05
C TYR A 243 -12.63 -2.44 2.70
N LEU A 244 -12.79 -1.54 1.72
CA LEU A 244 -13.27 -1.90 0.40
C LEU A 244 -12.39 -2.97 -0.26
N VAL A 245 -11.07 -2.78 -0.26
CA VAL A 245 -10.14 -3.67 -0.96
C VAL A 245 -9.98 -5.02 -0.28
N PHE A 246 -9.90 -5.05 1.05
CA PHE A 246 -9.58 -6.27 1.78
C PHE A 246 -10.79 -6.97 2.40
N LYS A 247 -11.91 -6.28 2.61
CA LYS A 247 -13.13 -6.88 3.14
C LYS A 247 -14.28 -6.82 2.14
N GLY A 248 -14.59 -5.63 1.62
CA GLY A 248 -15.73 -5.40 0.73
C GLY A 248 -15.67 -6.19 -0.59
N PHE A 249 -14.47 -6.40 -1.14
CA PHE A 249 -14.26 -7.22 -2.35
C PHE A 249 -13.71 -8.62 -2.08
N SER A 250 -13.54 -8.99 -0.82
CA SER A 250 -12.98 -10.29 -0.47
C SER A 250 -14.08 -11.24 -0.08
N PHE A 251 -14.51 -12.05 -1.04
CA PHE A 251 -15.36 -13.20 -0.83
C PHE A 251 -14.51 -14.48 -0.83
N PRO A 252 -14.94 -15.56 -0.15
CA PRO A 252 -14.26 -16.85 -0.22
C PRO A 252 -14.38 -17.39 -1.64
N ALA A 253 -13.33 -17.21 -2.44
CA ALA A 253 -13.30 -17.70 -3.81
C ALA A 253 -13.00 -19.20 -3.89
N PHE A 254 -12.40 -19.81 -2.85
CA PHE A 254 -11.87 -21.16 -2.88
C PHE A 254 -12.29 -21.98 -1.65
N GLY A 255 -12.29 -23.31 -1.79
CA GLY A 255 -12.00 -24.19 -0.66
C GLY A 255 -10.55 -24.02 -0.20
N SER A 256 -10.14 -24.69 0.89
CA SER A 256 -8.78 -24.60 1.43
C SER A 256 -7.66 -25.07 0.49
N ASP A 257 -8.01 -25.58 -0.71
CA ASP A 257 -7.09 -26.06 -1.74
C ASP A 257 -6.74 -25.00 -2.80
N PHE A 258 -7.30 -23.78 -2.72
CA PHE A 258 -7.09 -22.68 -3.69
C PHE A 258 -7.39 -23.08 -5.15
N SER A 259 -8.25 -24.09 -5.35
CA SER A 259 -8.62 -24.58 -6.67
C SER A 259 -9.84 -23.83 -7.21
N ALA A 260 -9.67 -23.14 -8.34
CA ALA A 260 -10.81 -22.54 -9.06
C ALA A 260 -11.74 -23.59 -9.69
N ALA A 261 -11.36 -24.87 -9.69
CA ALA A 261 -12.14 -25.95 -10.31
C ALA A 261 -13.44 -26.29 -9.56
N THR A 262 -13.55 -25.87 -8.30
CA THR A 262 -14.75 -26.08 -7.47
C THR A 262 -15.68 -24.86 -7.44
N CYS A 263 -15.29 -23.74 -8.07
CA CYS A 263 -16.13 -22.56 -8.24
C CYS A 263 -17.24 -22.85 -9.26
N LEU A 264 -18.36 -23.40 -8.81
CA LEU A 264 -19.54 -23.61 -9.63
C LEU A 264 -20.39 -22.34 -9.65
N ILE A 265 -20.74 -21.88 -10.85
CA ILE A 265 -21.73 -20.82 -11.05
C ILE A 265 -23.02 -21.20 -10.26
N ASN A 266 -23.54 -20.26 -9.47
CA ASN A 266 -24.71 -20.40 -8.58
C ASN A 266 -24.52 -21.24 -7.30
N ARG A 267 -23.28 -21.50 -6.86
CA ARG A 267 -23.00 -22.15 -5.55
C ARG A 267 -21.86 -21.51 -4.76
N MET A 268 -21.61 -20.22 -4.97
CA MET A 268 -20.60 -19.46 -4.23
C MET A 268 -21.13 -19.07 -2.83
N PRO A 269 -20.27 -19.02 -1.80
CA PRO A 269 -20.60 -18.34 -0.54
C PRO A 269 -20.95 -16.87 -0.83
N PHE A 270 -21.94 -16.28 -0.14
CA PHE A 270 -22.44 -14.91 -0.42
C PHE A 270 -23.01 -14.76 -1.85
N GLN A 271 -23.81 -15.75 -2.27
CA GLN A 271 -24.34 -15.87 -3.63
C GLN A 271 -25.10 -14.61 -4.07
N ASP A 272 -25.85 -13.95 -3.18
CA ASP A 272 -26.61 -12.74 -3.52
C ASP A 272 -25.68 -11.57 -3.91
N GLU A 273 -24.54 -11.40 -3.23
CA GLU A 273 -23.54 -10.41 -3.58
C GLU A 273 -22.81 -10.75 -4.89
N HIS A 274 -22.61 -12.04 -5.15
CA HIS A 274 -22.07 -12.54 -6.41
C HIS A 274 -23.03 -12.35 -7.58
N ASP A 275 -24.30 -12.69 -7.40
CA ASP A 275 -25.35 -12.53 -8.40
C ASP A 275 -25.50 -11.07 -8.73
N ARG A 276 -25.58 -10.21 -7.72
CA ARG A 276 -25.58 -8.76 -7.92
C ARG A 276 -24.37 -8.27 -8.73
N PHE A 277 -23.18 -8.76 -8.42
CA PHE A 277 -21.97 -8.46 -9.19
C PHE A 277 -22.06 -8.91 -10.65
N TYR A 278 -22.65 -10.08 -10.91
CA TYR A 278 -22.87 -10.60 -12.27
C TYR A 278 -24.02 -9.88 -12.98
N ASP A 279 -25.07 -9.48 -12.29
CA ASP A 279 -26.20 -8.70 -12.82
C ASP A 279 -25.73 -7.31 -13.24
N ILE A 280 -24.82 -6.71 -12.48
CA ILE A 280 -24.10 -5.50 -12.89
C ILE A 280 -23.27 -5.75 -14.18
N LEU A 281 -22.56 -6.88 -14.26
CA LEU A 281 -21.79 -7.32 -15.45
C LEU A 281 -22.65 -7.65 -16.67
N LEU A 282 -23.90 -8.06 -16.46
CA LEU A 282 -24.87 -8.39 -17.52
C LEU A 282 -25.72 -7.17 -17.89
N GLY A 283 -25.83 -6.17 -17.01
CA GLY A 283 -26.60 -4.93 -17.22
C GLY A 283 -28.03 -5.03 -16.76
N GLU A 284 -28.29 -6.01 -15.92
CA GLU A 284 -29.56 -6.26 -15.27
C GLU A 284 -29.70 -5.38 -14.02
N GLU A 285 -28.57 -4.99 -13.42
CA GLU A 285 -28.50 -3.95 -12.39
C GLU A 285 -27.66 -2.73 -12.83
N PRO A 286 -28.02 -1.52 -12.35
CA PRO A 286 -27.23 -0.33 -12.61
C PRO A 286 -25.87 -0.42 -11.91
N MET A 287 -24.81 0.03 -12.60
CA MET A 287 -23.50 0.20 -11.98
C MET A 287 -23.61 1.19 -10.80
N PRO A 288 -22.87 0.97 -9.70
CA PRO A 288 -22.63 1.98 -8.68
C PRO A 288 -21.73 3.09 -9.24
N ASP A 289 -22.29 3.87 -10.18
CA ASP A 289 -21.71 4.98 -10.93
C ASP A 289 -20.90 4.60 -12.18
N ALA A 290 -21.28 5.19 -13.32
CA ALA A 290 -20.47 5.15 -14.53
C ALA A 290 -19.27 6.08 -14.36
N ILE A 291 -18.06 5.62 -14.69
CA ILE A 291 -16.96 6.55 -14.99
C ILE A 291 -17.36 7.26 -16.27
N GLU A 292 -17.64 8.56 -16.21
CA GLU A 292 -17.67 9.39 -17.42
C GLU A 292 -16.25 9.42 -17.98
N VAL A 293 -16.05 8.71 -19.09
CA VAL A 293 -14.79 8.74 -19.83
C VAL A 293 -14.80 10.03 -20.64
N GLY A 294 -14.29 11.10 -20.04
CA GLY A 294 -13.94 12.35 -20.73
C GLY A 294 -12.62 12.23 -21.48
#